data_AF-W7YE52-F1
#
_entry.id   AF-W7YE52-F1
#
_cell.length_a   1.000
_cell.length_b   1.000
_cell.length_c   1.000
_cell.angle_alpha   90.00
_cell.angle_beta   90.00
_cell.angle_gamma   90.00
#
_symmetry.space_group_name_H-M   'P 1'
#
loop_
_entity.id
_entity.type
_entity.pdbx_description
1 polymer ?
#
loop_
_entity_poly.entity_id
_entity_poly.type
_entity_poly.pdbx_seq_one_letter_code
_entity_poly.pdbx_strand_id
1 'polypeptide(L)'
;MGLKGSVHNNVVIISYAARYKETSYGFMSRLAALCGDWFYYDGKKLVLGNPRIENDTRAAFDMEISEIQISASVGNLKTEHYDYDATENDYKEDAPVSNIDGINSYMRVAKDRNDAFFPNASKLPTDRFMVDENDIMAQMRATFSRNYSKMSVMNAKSNTCAIRLGELVTTRLPESLQQDVGPDLGRYRVIEINHEIDKEGIYSNHFKGVAGMTESLPIDHIKQPVAFPEVATVVENEDPNTQGRVKVRFLWMSEDQSSNWIRVQAQNVGLLER
;
A
#
# COMPACT_ATOMS: atom_id res chain seq x y z
N MET A 1 7.64 -9.01 -22.23
CA MET A 1 7.68 -9.88 -21.05
C MET A 1 6.28 -9.88 -20.44
N GLY A 2 5.52 -10.96 -20.61
CA GLY A 2 4.09 -10.98 -20.29
C GLY A 2 3.86 -11.03 -18.78
N LEU A 3 3.34 -9.93 -18.21
CA LEU A 3 2.82 -9.89 -16.85
C LEU A 3 1.39 -10.46 -16.86
N LYS A 4 1.21 -11.68 -16.37
CA LYS A 4 -0.11 -12.23 -16.03
C LYS A 4 -0.41 -11.86 -14.57
N GLY A 5 -1.11 -10.75 -14.36
CA GLY A 5 -1.76 -10.43 -13.09
C GLY A 5 -3.16 -11.03 -13.06
N SER A 6 -3.52 -11.73 -11.98
CA SER A 6 -4.88 -12.20 -11.74
C SER A 6 -5.71 -11.02 -11.21
N VAL A 7 -6.34 -10.29 -12.12
CA VAL A 7 -7.16 -9.10 -11.83
C VAL A 7 -8.50 -9.56 -11.26
N HIS A 8 -8.83 -9.15 -10.03
CA HIS A 8 -10.23 -9.01 -9.64
C HIS A 8 -10.72 -7.64 -10.12
N ASN A 9 -11.42 -7.67 -11.25
CA ASN A 9 -12.51 -6.84 -11.78
C ASN A 9 -12.76 -5.37 -11.40
N ASN A 10 -11.82 -4.64 -10.79
CA ASN A 10 -11.80 -3.18 -10.86
C ASN A 10 -10.51 -2.75 -11.55
N VAL A 11 -10.57 -2.53 -12.86
CA VAL A 11 -9.46 -1.95 -13.61
C VAL A 11 -9.36 -0.49 -13.19
N VAL A 12 -8.42 -0.19 -12.31
CA VAL A 12 -8.08 1.20 -11.98
C VAL A 12 -7.40 1.81 -13.20
N ILE A 13 -8.03 2.83 -13.77
CA ILE A 13 -7.48 3.56 -14.91
C ILE A 13 -6.69 4.75 -14.40
N ILE A 14 -5.37 4.73 -14.61
CA ILE A 14 -4.51 5.88 -14.34
C ILE A 14 -4.39 6.70 -15.62
N SER A 15 -5.08 7.84 -15.67
CA SER A 15 -5.11 8.72 -16.85
C SER A 15 -3.75 9.29 -17.22
N TYR A 16 -2.88 9.51 -16.24
CA TYR A 16 -1.52 9.96 -16.43
C TYR A 16 -0.62 9.50 -15.29
N ALA A 17 0.56 8.98 -15.63
CA ALA A 17 1.60 8.61 -14.67
C ALA A 17 2.97 9.03 -15.19
N ALA A 18 3.73 9.74 -14.36
CA ALA A 18 5.11 10.08 -14.64
C ALA A 18 6.06 9.26 -13.77
N ARG A 19 7.09 8.68 -14.39
CA ARG A 19 8.25 8.13 -13.68
C ARG A 19 9.27 9.23 -13.46
N TYR A 20 9.26 9.86 -12.29
CA TYR A 20 10.06 11.04 -12.00
C TYR A 20 10.99 10.78 -10.81
N LYS A 21 12.30 10.99 -11.01
CA LYS A 21 13.35 10.78 -9.99
C LYS A 21 13.29 9.42 -9.26
N GLU A 22 12.90 8.37 -9.97
CA GLU A 22 12.76 7.03 -9.41
C GLU A 22 13.18 5.96 -10.43
N THR A 23 13.52 4.77 -9.93
CA THR A 23 13.84 3.61 -10.77
C THR A 23 12.58 2.98 -11.36
N SER A 24 12.71 2.12 -12.38
CA SER A 24 11.57 1.36 -12.90
C SER A 24 10.87 0.53 -11.82
N TYR A 25 11.63 -0.06 -10.89
CA TYR A 25 11.07 -0.83 -9.78
C TYR A 25 10.31 0.08 -8.80
N GLY A 26 10.90 1.21 -8.43
CA GLY A 26 10.26 2.19 -7.56
C GLY A 26 8.94 2.70 -8.14
N PHE A 27 8.94 3.02 -9.43
CA PHE A 27 7.74 3.43 -10.16
C PHE A 27 6.63 2.40 -10.11
N MET A 28 6.93 1.14 -10.46
CA MET A 28 5.94 0.07 -10.44
C MET A 28 5.43 -0.24 -9.02
N SER A 29 6.34 -0.23 -8.04
CA SER A 29 5.99 -0.42 -6.63
C SER A 29 5.05 0.67 -6.13
N ARG A 30 5.35 1.94 -6.45
CA ARG A 30 4.51 3.09 -6.13
C ARG A 30 3.16 3.03 -6.82
N LEU A 31 3.10 2.70 -8.12
CA LEU A 31 1.83 2.58 -8.84
C LEU A 31 0.94 1.47 -8.26
N ALA A 32 1.50 0.29 -7.99
CA ALA A 32 0.77 -0.79 -7.34
C ALA A 32 0.23 -0.33 -5.97
N ALA A 33 1.05 0.37 -5.18
CA ALA A 33 0.61 0.93 -3.92
C ALA A 33 -0.50 1.98 -4.06
N LEU A 34 -0.46 2.85 -5.07
CA LEU A 34 -1.56 3.80 -5.32
C LEU A 34 -2.88 3.10 -5.65
N CYS A 35 -2.81 1.91 -6.25
CA CYS A 35 -3.97 1.07 -6.56
C CYS A 35 -4.41 0.14 -5.41
N GLY A 36 -3.71 0.15 -4.26
CA GLY A 36 -3.98 -0.79 -3.16
C GLY A 36 -3.38 -2.19 -3.34
N ASP A 37 -2.66 -2.42 -4.44
CA ASP A 37 -2.07 -3.69 -4.82
C ASP A 37 -0.70 -3.93 -4.18
N TRP A 38 -0.31 -5.21 -4.21
CA TRP A 38 0.96 -5.67 -3.67
C TRP A 38 2.02 -5.69 -4.76
N PHE A 39 3.27 -5.40 -4.42
CA PHE A 39 4.36 -5.46 -5.37
C PHE A 39 5.67 -5.84 -4.68
N TYR A 40 6.17 -7.05 -4.96
CA TYR A 40 7.41 -7.56 -4.36
C TYR A 40 8.04 -8.65 -5.21
N TYR A 41 9.32 -8.93 -4.97
CA TYR A 41 10.03 -10.06 -5.56
C TYR A 41 10.19 -11.16 -4.51
N ASP A 42 9.66 -12.36 -4.78
CA ASP A 42 9.65 -13.48 -3.82
C ASP A 42 10.94 -14.34 -3.83
N GLY A 43 11.99 -13.88 -4.52
CA GLY A 43 13.22 -14.64 -4.75
C GLY A 43 13.19 -15.51 -6.02
N LYS A 44 12.05 -15.63 -6.70
CA LYS A 44 11.89 -16.38 -7.95
C LYS A 44 11.22 -15.56 -9.03
N LYS A 45 10.16 -14.84 -8.69
CA LYS A 45 9.35 -14.05 -9.61
C LYS A 45 8.90 -12.74 -8.97
N LEU A 46 8.60 -11.77 -9.83
CA LEU A 46 7.94 -10.54 -9.43
C LEU A 46 6.44 -10.82 -9.27
N VAL A 47 5.90 -10.43 -8.12
CA VAL A 47 4.48 -10.57 -7.78
C VAL A 47 3.84 -9.19 -7.85
N LEU A 48 2.75 -9.08 -8.59
CA LEU A 48 1.88 -7.91 -8.66
C LEU A 48 0.45 -8.34 -8.29
N GLY A 49 -0.14 -7.63 -7.33
CA GLY A 49 -1.47 -7.91 -6.78
C GLY A 49 -1.43 -8.87 -5.59
N ASN A 50 -2.53 -8.93 -4.85
CA ASN A 50 -2.67 -9.85 -3.71
C ASN A 50 -2.72 -11.30 -4.23
N PRO A 51 -1.74 -12.15 -3.91
CA PRO A 51 -1.64 -13.50 -4.45
C PRO A 51 -2.64 -14.48 -3.81
N ARG A 52 -3.41 -14.05 -2.79
CA ARG A 52 -4.39 -14.85 -2.05
C ARG A 52 -3.81 -16.19 -1.54
N ILE A 53 -2.56 -16.13 -1.11
CA ILE A 53 -1.90 -17.30 -0.53
C ILE A 53 -2.42 -17.47 0.90
N GLU A 54 -3.24 -18.49 1.08
CA GLU A 54 -3.81 -18.86 2.38
C GLU A 54 -3.08 -20.02 3.06
N ASN A 55 -2.25 -20.76 2.32
CA ASN A 55 -1.42 -21.81 2.91
C ASN A 55 -0.37 -21.18 3.84
N ASP A 56 -0.28 -21.74 5.06
CA ASP A 56 0.66 -21.30 6.08
C ASP A 56 1.78 -22.31 6.32
N THR A 57 3.00 -21.80 6.38
CA THR A 57 4.15 -22.54 6.89
C THR A 57 4.05 -22.60 8.41
N ARG A 58 3.91 -23.82 8.94
CA ARG A 58 3.76 -24.06 10.38
C ARG A 58 5.11 -24.34 11.04
N ALA A 59 5.66 -23.35 11.74
CA ALA A 59 6.91 -23.47 12.49
C ALA A 59 6.63 -23.60 13.99
N ALA A 60 7.32 -24.50 14.69
CA ALA A 60 7.16 -24.66 16.13
C ALA A 60 8.15 -23.77 16.89
N PHE A 61 7.64 -23.16 17.96
CA PHE A 61 8.45 -22.44 18.94
C PHE A 61 9.33 -23.42 19.71
N ASP A 62 10.57 -23.03 20.00
CA ASP A 62 11.62 -23.85 20.62
C ASP A 62 12.18 -25.00 19.73
N MET A 63 11.78 -25.02 18.45
CA MET A 63 12.34 -25.93 17.43
C MET A 63 12.83 -25.13 16.22
N GLU A 64 11.90 -24.61 15.42
CA GLU A 64 12.23 -23.80 14.25
C GLU A 64 12.28 -22.30 14.55
N ILE A 65 11.52 -21.83 15.55
CA ILE A 65 11.49 -20.43 15.99
C ILE A 65 12.08 -20.36 17.39
N SER A 66 13.17 -19.59 17.55
CA SER A 66 13.86 -19.43 18.83
C SER A 66 13.44 -18.18 19.59
N GLU A 67 13.01 -17.13 18.89
CA GLU A 67 12.61 -15.87 19.49
C GLU A 67 11.35 -15.36 18.78
N ILE A 68 10.42 -14.81 19.56
CA ILE A 68 9.19 -14.22 19.04
C ILE A 68 8.80 -12.98 19.84
N GLN A 69 8.46 -11.90 19.13
CA GLN A 69 7.92 -10.68 19.70
C GLN A 69 6.70 -10.26 18.89
N ILE A 70 5.54 -10.22 19.53
CA ILE A 70 4.33 -9.66 18.96
C ILE A 70 4.05 -8.31 19.62
N SER A 71 3.99 -7.26 18.83
CA SER A 71 3.67 -5.91 19.28
C SER A 71 2.31 -5.47 18.76
N ALA A 72 1.50 -4.89 19.65
CA ALA A 72 0.28 -4.19 19.30
C ALA A 72 0.48 -2.67 19.45
N SER A 73 0.02 -1.89 18.48
CA SER A 73 0.16 -0.43 18.50
C SER A 73 -1.12 0.28 18.07
N VAL A 74 -1.33 1.49 18.59
CA VAL A 74 -2.42 2.38 18.18
C VAL A 74 -1.95 3.30 17.04
N GLY A 75 -2.87 3.76 16.19
CA GLY A 75 -2.56 4.61 15.04
C GLY A 75 -3.81 5.13 14.35
N ASN A 76 -3.69 6.17 13.53
CA ASN A 76 -4.86 6.76 12.89
C ASN A 76 -5.53 5.78 11.89
N LEU A 77 -6.74 5.33 12.23
CA LEU A 77 -7.58 4.49 11.37
C LEU A 77 -8.70 5.28 10.69
N LYS A 78 -9.06 6.45 11.20
CA LYS A 78 -10.16 7.26 10.68
C LYS A 78 -9.60 8.26 9.67
N THR A 79 -9.60 7.86 8.41
CA THR A 79 -9.16 8.71 7.30
C THR A 79 -10.28 8.85 6.29
N GLU A 80 -10.54 10.08 5.85
CA GLU A 80 -11.48 10.44 4.79
C GLU A 80 -10.64 10.92 3.61
N HIS A 81 -10.94 10.45 2.40
CA HIS A 81 -10.27 10.94 1.19
C HIS A 81 -11.23 11.79 0.38
N TYR A 82 -10.70 12.85 -0.22
CA TYR A 82 -11.45 13.69 -1.15
C TYR A 82 -10.66 13.97 -2.42
N ASP A 83 -11.38 14.18 -3.52
CA ASP A 83 -10.84 14.65 -4.79
C ASP A 83 -11.79 15.66 -5.43
N TYR A 84 -11.28 16.44 -6.39
CA TYR A 84 -12.05 17.42 -7.14
C TYR A 84 -11.81 17.26 -8.64
N ASP A 85 -12.88 16.97 -9.38
CA ASP A 85 -12.85 16.98 -10.83
C ASP A 85 -13.18 18.38 -11.35
N ALA A 86 -12.15 19.06 -11.87
CA ALA A 86 -12.29 20.38 -12.47
C ALA A 86 -13.07 20.38 -13.80
N THR A 87 -13.23 19.22 -14.45
CA THR A 87 -13.96 19.10 -15.71
C THR A 87 -15.47 19.17 -15.47
N GLU A 88 -15.95 18.42 -14.48
CA GLU A 88 -17.36 18.35 -14.11
C GLU A 88 -17.73 19.33 -12.99
N ASN A 89 -16.74 20.03 -12.42
CA ASN A 89 -16.88 20.84 -11.22
C ASN A 89 -17.50 20.05 -10.06
N ASP A 90 -16.98 18.86 -9.83
CA ASP A 90 -17.54 17.88 -8.91
C ASP A 90 -16.56 17.56 -7.77
N TYR A 91 -17.05 17.65 -6.53
CA TYR A 91 -16.29 17.32 -5.33
C TYR A 91 -16.75 15.96 -4.83
N LYS A 92 -15.80 15.03 -4.69
CA LYS A 92 -16.08 13.65 -4.30
C LYS A 92 -15.39 13.36 -2.98
N GLU A 93 -16.13 12.78 -2.04
CA GLU A 93 -15.67 12.36 -0.71
C GLU A 93 -16.51 11.16 -0.27
N ASP A 94 -15.93 10.28 0.55
CA ASP A 94 -16.67 9.16 1.14
C ASP A 94 -16.34 8.98 2.63
N ALA A 95 -17.22 8.26 3.33
CA ALA A 95 -17.14 7.99 4.76
C ALA A 95 -16.02 6.99 5.09
N PRO A 96 -15.41 7.09 6.29
CA PRO A 96 -14.34 6.19 6.70
C PRO A 96 -14.75 4.72 6.67
N VAL A 97 -13.88 3.88 6.11
CA VAL A 97 -14.01 2.43 6.22
C VAL A 97 -13.86 2.03 7.68
N SER A 98 -14.78 1.20 8.18
CA SER A 98 -14.80 0.80 9.59
C SER A 98 -14.31 -0.63 9.82
N ASN A 99 -14.38 -1.51 8.81
CA ASN A 99 -14.03 -2.93 8.94
C ASN A 99 -13.37 -3.46 7.66
N ILE A 100 -12.47 -4.43 7.85
CA ILE A 100 -11.80 -5.21 6.80
C ILE A 100 -11.77 -6.68 7.20
N ASP A 101 -11.52 -7.56 6.25
CA ASP A 101 -11.30 -8.96 6.55
C ASP A 101 -9.92 -9.20 7.18
N GLY A 102 -9.74 -10.36 7.81
CA GLY A 102 -8.41 -10.83 8.24
C GLY A 102 -7.84 -10.25 9.54
N ILE A 103 -8.71 -9.73 10.41
CA ILE A 103 -8.36 -9.13 11.70
C ILE A 103 -7.99 -10.21 12.72
N ASN A 104 -6.81 -10.08 13.36
CA ASN A 104 -6.41 -10.92 14.50
C ASN A 104 -6.87 -10.31 15.85
N SER A 105 -6.72 -11.06 16.94
CA SER A 105 -7.13 -10.62 18.28
C SER A 105 -6.38 -9.35 18.74
N TYR A 106 -5.08 -9.28 18.49
CA TYR A 106 -4.24 -8.13 18.86
C TYR A 106 -4.68 -6.84 18.16
N MET A 107 -4.99 -6.92 16.85
CA MET A 107 -5.55 -5.82 16.07
C MET A 107 -6.85 -5.33 16.68
N ARG A 108 -7.79 -6.23 17.02
CA ARG A 108 -9.07 -5.85 17.61
C ARG A 108 -8.89 -5.07 18.91
N VAL A 109 -8.07 -5.59 19.82
CA VAL A 109 -7.76 -4.91 21.09
C VAL A 109 -7.12 -3.55 20.83
N ALA A 110 -6.19 -3.46 19.87
CA ALA A 110 -5.54 -2.21 19.52
C ALA A 110 -6.54 -1.19 18.94
N LYS A 111 -7.44 -1.61 18.05
CA LYS A 111 -8.53 -0.78 17.50
C LYS A 111 -9.48 -0.28 18.58
N ASP A 112 -9.92 -1.16 19.49
CA ASP A 112 -10.84 -0.79 20.57
C ASP A 112 -10.23 0.27 21.50
N ARG A 113 -8.90 0.24 21.70
CA ARG A 113 -8.18 1.27 22.45
C ARG A 113 -7.87 2.53 21.64
N ASN A 114 -7.82 2.41 20.31
CA ASN A 114 -7.43 3.48 19.40
C ASN A 114 -8.40 4.65 19.39
N ASP A 115 -9.71 4.39 19.52
CA ASP A 115 -10.77 5.39 19.39
C ASP A 115 -10.65 6.53 20.41
N ALA A 116 -10.09 6.26 21.60
CA ALA A 116 -9.83 7.28 22.62
C ALA A 116 -8.67 8.21 22.26
N PHE A 117 -7.69 7.74 21.48
CA PHE A 117 -6.53 8.54 21.06
C PHE A 117 -6.78 9.31 19.77
N PHE A 118 -7.56 8.72 18.84
CA PHE A 118 -7.87 9.30 17.53
C PHE A 118 -9.39 9.43 17.36
N PRO A 119 -10.03 10.38 18.07
CA PRO A 119 -11.49 10.52 18.03
C PRO A 119 -12.00 11.05 16.68
N ASN A 120 -11.23 11.92 16.03
CA ASN A 120 -11.64 12.64 14.82
C ASN A 120 -11.04 12.03 13.56
N ALA A 121 -11.80 12.03 12.47
CA ALA A 121 -11.31 11.64 11.16
C ALA A 121 -10.34 12.69 10.59
N SER A 122 -9.30 12.22 9.90
CA SER A 122 -8.40 13.08 9.13
C SER A 122 -8.83 13.12 7.67
N LYS A 123 -9.17 14.31 7.17
CA LYS A 123 -9.45 14.54 5.74
C LYS A 123 -8.16 14.74 4.96
N LEU A 124 -7.90 13.88 4.00
CA LEU A 124 -6.71 13.90 3.15
C LEU A 124 -7.12 13.96 1.68
N PRO A 125 -6.35 14.64 0.82
CA PRO A 125 -6.56 14.53 -0.62
C PRO A 125 -6.21 13.11 -1.09
N THR A 126 -6.78 12.69 -2.21
CA THR A 126 -6.34 11.48 -2.91
C THR A 126 -4.91 11.64 -3.46
N ASP A 127 -4.17 10.53 -3.55
CA ASP A 127 -2.78 10.54 -4.05
C ASP A 127 -2.71 10.36 -5.58
N ARG A 128 -3.87 10.19 -6.23
CA ARG A 128 -4.05 10.06 -7.67
C ARG A 128 -5.42 10.62 -8.05
N PHE A 129 -5.55 11.01 -9.32
CA PHE A 129 -6.84 11.35 -9.90
C PHE A 129 -7.82 10.17 -9.77
N MET A 130 -9.01 10.44 -9.24
CA MET A 130 -10.08 9.47 -9.09
C MET A 130 -11.15 9.67 -10.15
N VAL A 131 -11.48 8.58 -10.84
CA VAL A 131 -12.49 8.63 -11.92
C VAL A 131 -13.90 8.73 -11.32
N ASP A 132 -14.18 7.94 -10.28
CA ASP A 132 -15.49 7.83 -9.64
C ASP A 132 -15.39 7.63 -8.12
N GLU A 133 -16.54 7.51 -7.46
CA GLU A 133 -16.62 7.24 -6.03
C GLU A 133 -16.07 5.84 -5.66
N ASN A 134 -16.14 4.85 -6.58
CA ASN A 134 -15.58 3.52 -6.33
C ASN A 134 -14.05 3.57 -6.18
N ASP A 135 -13.41 4.43 -6.96
CA ASP A 135 -11.99 4.70 -6.90
C ASP A 135 -11.56 5.29 -5.55
N ILE A 136 -12.37 6.20 -4.98
CA ILE A 136 -12.17 6.77 -3.64
C ILE A 136 -12.37 5.70 -2.57
N MET A 137 -13.46 4.93 -2.63
CA MET A 137 -13.72 3.80 -1.73
C MET A 137 -12.55 2.81 -1.71
N ALA A 138 -12.02 2.46 -2.88
CA ALA A 138 -10.90 1.54 -3.01
C ALA A 138 -9.63 2.09 -2.35
N GLN A 139 -9.30 3.37 -2.54
CA GLN A 139 -8.15 3.99 -1.87
C GLN A 139 -8.35 4.03 -0.35
N MET A 140 -9.55 4.40 0.12
CA MET A 140 -9.86 4.45 1.55
C MET A 140 -9.74 3.08 2.20
N ARG A 141 -10.25 2.03 1.55
CA ARG A 141 -10.13 0.64 2.00
C ARG A 141 -8.67 0.19 2.05
N ALA A 142 -7.87 0.53 1.04
CA ALA A 142 -6.44 0.23 1.02
C ALA A 142 -5.68 0.95 2.15
N THR A 143 -5.94 2.23 2.38
CA THR A 143 -5.33 3.02 3.46
C THR A 143 -5.72 2.49 4.85
N PHE A 144 -7.00 2.18 5.06
CA PHE A 144 -7.46 1.56 6.29
C PHE A 144 -6.79 0.20 6.52
N SER A 145 -6.77 -0.67 5.51
CA SER A 145 -6.15 -1.99 5.60
C SER A 145 -4.66 -1.91 5.92
N ARG A 146 -3.94 -1.00 5.28
CA ARG A 146 -2.53 -0.70 5.56
C ARG A 146 -2.29 -0.30 6.99
N ASN A 147 -3.00 0.71 7.48
CA ASN A 147 -2.79 1.23 8.82
C ASN A 147 -3.17 0.19 9.88
N TYR A 148 -4.27 -0.53 9.65
CA TYR A 148 -4.72 -1.54 10.59
C TYR A 148 -3.76 -2.74 10.65
N SER A 149 -3.22 -3.19 9.51
CA SER A 149 -2.25 -4.29 9.47
C SER A 149 -1.00 -4.04 10.31
N LYS A 150 -0.56 -2.77 10.42
CA LYS A 150 0.60 -2.35 11.23
C LYS A 150 0.32 -2.36 12.73
N MET A 151 -0.94 -2.41 13.14
CA MET A 151 -1.30 -2.43 14.55
C MET A 151 -1.00 -3.78 15.21
N SER A 152 -0.68 -4.83 14.44
CA SER A 152 -0.16 -6.11 14.95
C SER A 152 1.00 -6.58 14.10
N VAL A 153 2.20 -6.49 14.67
CA VAL A 153 3.45 -6.88 14.01
C VAL A 153 4.11 -7.99 14.82
N MET A 154 4.53 -9.03 14.13
CA MET A 154 5.37 -10.11 14.66
C MET A 154 6.80 -9.93 14.16
N ASN A 155 7.77 -9.99 15.06
CA ASN A 155 9.17 -10.20 14.73
C ASN A 155 9.59 -11.55 15.31
N ALA A 156 10.33 -12.35 14.55
CA ALA A 156 10.79 -13.63 15.01
C ALA A 156 12.13 -14.01 14.42
N LYS A 157 12.87 -14.84 15.16
CA LYS A 157 14.11 -15.47 14.74
C LYS A 157 13.87 -16.95 14.53
N SER A 158 14.38 -17.46 13.41
CA SER A 158 14.20 -18.85 13.01
C SER A 158 15.47 -19.47 12.44
N ASN A 159 15.58 -20.79 12.52
CA ASN A 159 16.65 -21.58 11.91
C ASN A 159 16.21 -22.35 10.65
N THR A 160 14.99 -22.16 10.14
CA THR A 160 14.48 -22.86 8.95
C THR A 160 14.48 -21.99 7.70
N CYS A 161 14.79 -22.58 6.53
CA CYS A 161 14.67 -21.95 5.22
C CYS A 161 13.25 -22.06 4.62
N ALA A 162 12.31 -22.66 5.35
CA ALA A 162 10.94 -22.85 4.88
C ALA A 162 10.12 -21.55 4.87
N ILE A 163 10.52 -20.56 5.67
CA ILE A 163 9.84 -19.27 5.76
C ILE A 163 10.24 -18.38 4.58
N ARG A 164 9.24 -17.81 3.90
CA ARG A 164 9.45 -17.01 2.68
C ARG A 164 8.66 -15.71 2.71
N LEU A 165 9.22 -14.72 2.01
CA LEU A 165 8.58 -13.43 1.80
C LEU A 165 7.22 -13.59 1.11
N GLY A 166 6.20 -12.94 1.64
CA GLY A 166 4.83 -12.95 1.12
C GLY A 166 3.98 -14.15 1.55
N GLU A 167 4.57 -15.20 2.12
CA GLU A 167 3.84 -16.38 2.64
C GLU A 167 3.33 -16.15 4.07
N LEU A 168 2.37 -16.98 4.48
CA LEU A 168 1.85 -17.00 5.84
C LEU A 168 2.71 -17.90 6.73
N VAL A 169 2.91 -17.49 7.97
CA VAL A 169 3.54 -18.28 9.02
C VAL A 169 2.60 -18.37 10.21
N THR A 170 2.47 -19.58 10.74
CA THR A 170 1.76 -19.86 11.99
C THR A 170 2.75 -20.45 12.99
N THR A 171 2.86 -19.82 14.15
CA THR A 171 3.77 -20.29 15.21
C THR A 171 3.04 -21.26 16.11
N ARG A 172 3.41 -22.54 16.06
CA ARG A 172 2.88 -23.59 16.95
C ARG A 172 3.57 -23.51 18.31
N LEU A 173 2.77 -23.58 19.37
CA LEU A 173 3.28 -23.59 20.74
C LEU A 173 3.36 -25.00 21.32
N PRO A 174 4.37 -25.30 22.15
CA PRO A 174 4.38 -26.50 22.98
C PRO A 174 3.13 -26.58 23.86
N GLU A 175 2.62 -27.78 24.12
CA GLU A 175 1.41 -28.00 24.96
C GLU A 175 1.47 -27.28 26.30
N SER A 176 2.66 -27.18 26.91
CA SER A 176 2.90 -26.47 28.16
C SER A 176 2.59 -24.98 28.12
N LEU A 177 2.60 -24.35 26.94
CA LEU A 177 2.30 -22.92 26.75
C LEU A 177 0.91 -22.66 26.18
N GLN A 178 0.15 -23.71 25.82
CA GLN A 178 -1.14 -23.54 25.15
C GLN A 178 -2.28 -23.11 26.09
N GLN A 179 -2.10 -23.27 27.40
CA GLN A 179 -3.17 -23.07 28.38
C GLN A 179 -3.76 -21.64 28.37
N ASP A 180 -2.92 -20.62 28.16
CA ASP A 180 -3.33 -19.21 28.22
C ASP A 180 -3.57 -18.57 26.84
N VAL A 181 -2.91 -19.08 25.79
CA VAL A 181 -2.87 -18.43 24.47
C VAL A 181 -3.40 -19.30 23.34
N GLY A 182 -3.72 -20.58 23.61
CA GLY A 182 -4.19 -21.53 22.61
C GLY A 182 -3.04 -22.21 21.83
N PRO A 183 -3.37 -22.95 20.76
CA PRO A 183 -2.40 -23.81 20.05
C PRO A 183 -1.36 -23.04 19.22
N ASP A 184 -1.67 -21.78 18.85
CA ASP A 184 -0.79 -20.93 18.06
C ASP A 184 -0.97 -19.45 18.40
N LEU A 185 -0.02 -18.63 17.95
CA LEU A 185 0.01 -17.19 18.20
C LEU A 185 -0.64 -16.36 17.07
N GLY A 186 -1.44 -17.00 16.23
CA GLY A 186 -2.05 -16.41 15.05
C GLY A 186 -1.19 -16.54 13.80
N ARG A 187 -1.78 -16.07 12.69
CA ARG A 187 -1.20 -16.14 11.34
C ARG A 187 -0.62 -14.79 10.95
N TYR A 188 0.65 -14.78 10.58
CA TYR A 188 1.35 -13.58 10.14
C TYR A 188 1.90 -13.75 8.72
N ARG A 189 1.69 -12.75 7.88
CA ARG A 189 2.28 -12.68 6.54
C ARG A 189 3.64 -12.04 6.60
N VAL A 190 4.65 -12.73 6.10
CA VAL A 190 6.03 -12.26 6.10
C VAL A 190 6.18 -11.10 5.10
N ILE A 191 6.59 -9.93 5.60
CA ILE A 191 6.82 -8.72 4.78
C ILE A 191 8.29 -8.32 4.70
N GLU A 192 9.13 -8.84 5.60
CA GLU A 192 10.58 -8.66 5.57
C GLU A 192 11.22 -9.95 6.09
N ILE A 193 12.32 -10.37 5.48
CA ILE A 193 13.13 -11.50 5.95
C ILE A 193 14.60 -11.25 5.62
N ASN A 194 15.45 -11.45 6.63
CA ASN A 194 16.90 -11.35 6.51
C ASN A 194 17.51 -12.71 6.85
N HIS A 195 18.25 -13.28 5.91
CA HIS A 195 18.95 -14.56 6.07
C HIS A 195 20.41 -14.32 6.45
N GLU A 196 20.91 -15.06 7.43
CA GLU A 196 22.28 -14.95 7.94
C GLU A 196 22.89 -16.36 8.04
N ILE A 197 24.16 -16.47 7.68
CA ILE A 197 24.99 -17.63 7.95
C ILE A 197 26.18 -17.10 8.74
N ASP A 198 26.35 -17.58 9.97
CA ASP A 198 27.43 -17.11 10.83
C ASP A 198 28.79 -17.71 10.44
N LYS A 199 29.83 -17.37 11.21
CA LYS A 199 31.20 -17.84 10.96
C LYS A 199 31.37 -19.36 11.12
N GLU A 200 30.48 -20.02 11.85
CA GLU A 200 30.47 -21.46 12.07
C GLU A 200 29.64 -22.20 11.00
N GLY A 201 29.01 -21.45 10.08
CA GLY A 201 28.17 -22.01 9.03
C GLY A 201 26.73 -22.29 9.48
N ILE A 202 26.33 -21.78 10.65
CA ILE A 202 24.99 -21.98 11.19
C ILE A 202 24.06 -20.95 10.55
N TYR A 203 23.00 -21.44 9.92
CA TYR A 203 21.97 -20.60 9.31
C TYR A 203 20.98 -20.10 10.36
N SER A 204 20.59 -18.84 10.23
CA SER A 204 19.43 -18.27 10.89
C SER A 204 18.75 -17.23 9.98
N ASN A 205 17.51 -16.86 10.33
CA ASN A 205 16.84 -15.73 9.72
C ASN A 205 16.05 -14.94 10.77
N HIS A 206 15.91 -13.65 10.49
CA HIS A 206 15.04 -12.75 11.22
C HIS A 206 13.96 -12.28 10.26
N PHE A 207 12.69 -12.50 10.60
CA PHE A 207 11.57 -12.11 9.77
C PHE A 207 10.56 -11.26 10.53
N LYS A 208 9.92 -10.37 9.79
CA LYS A 208 8.85 -9.51 10.25
C LYS A 208 7.58 -9.85 9.49
N GLY A 209 6.48 -10.00 10.22
CA GLY A 209 5.18 -10.27 9.66
C GLY A 209 4.10 -9.32 10.18
N VAL A 210 3.08 -9.11 9.36
CA VAL A 210 1.84 -8.42 9.74
C VAL A 210 0.68 -9.41 9.73
N ALA A 211 -0.48 -9.03 10.27
CA ALA A 211 -1.64 -9.92 10.30
C ALA A 211 -1.93 -10.55 8.92
N GLY A 212 -2.12 -11.86 8.90
CA GLY A 212 -1.95 -12.67 7.69
C GLY A 212 -2.93 -12.41 6.54
N MET A 213 -4.15 -12.01 6.87
CA MET A 213 -5.26 -11.91 5.91
C MET A 213 -5.60 -10.46 5.56
N THR A 214 -4.62 -9.56 5.67
CA THR A 214 -4.80 -8.16 5.31
C THR A 214 -5.00 -8.02 3.80
N GLU A 215 -5.87 -7.09 3.41
CA GLU A 215 -6.20 -6.87 2.01
C GLU A 215 -5.08 -6.10 1.30
N SER A 216 -4.49 -5.11 1.98
CA SER A 216 -3.39 -4.28 1.48
C SER A 216 -2.19 -4.33 2.44
N LEU A 217 -0.99 -4.46 1.86
CA LEU A 217 0.25 -4.46 2.63
C LEU A 217 0.70 -3.05 3.02
N PRO A 218 1.37 -2.89 4.18
CA PRO A 218 2.15 -1.70 4.50
C PRO A 218 3.07 -1.24 3.37
N ILE A 219 3.12 0.07 3.14
CA ILE A 219 3.90 0.69 2.05
C ILE A 219 4.98 1.65 2.56
N ASP A 220 5.45 1.49 3.80
CA ASP A 220 6.42 2.41 4.43
C ASP A 220 7.75 2.51 3.68
N HIS A 221 8.09 1.50 2.89
CA HIS A 221 9.29 1.47 2.06
C HIS A 221 9.17 2.30 0.77
N ILE A 222 7.96 2.72 0.39
CA ILE A 222 7.70 3.47 -0.84
C ILE A 222 7.91 4.96 -0.58
N LYS A 223 8.86 5.54 -1.31
CA LYS A 223 9.13 6.98 -1.28
C LYS A 223 8.35 7.65 -2.40
N GLN A 224 7.46 8.58 -2.05
CA GLN A 224 6.75 9.38 -3.04
C GLN A 224 7.72 10.35 -3.71
N PRO A 225 7.77 10.41 -5.06
CA PRO A 225 8.60 11.38 -5.76
C PRO A 225 8.02 12.78 -5.55
N VAL A 226 8.88 13.71 -5.12
CA VAL A 226 8.50 15.12 -4.93
C VAL A 226 8.93 15.91 -6.16
N ALA A 227 7.95 16.44 -6.88
CA ALA A 227 8.15 17.33 -8.02
C ALA A 227 8.22 18.79 -7.57
N PHE A 228 9.06 19.58 -8.26
CA PHE A 228 9.17 21.03 -8.08
C PHE A 228 8.77 21.73 -9.39
N PRO A 229 8.51 23.04 -9.38
CA PRO A 229 8.28 23.79 -10.61
C PRO A 229 9.46 23.63 -11.57
N GLU A 230 9.17 23.16 -12.79
CA GLU A 230 10.15 22.94 -13.85
C GLU A 230 9.71 23.63 -15.14
N VAL A 231 10.69 24.07 -15.93
CA VAL A 231 10.45 24.65 -17.24
C VAL A 231 10.07 23.53 -18.22
N ALA A 232 9.08 23.81 -19.07
CA ALA A 232 8.61 22.91 -20.10
C ALA A 232 8.25 23.70 -21.37
N THR A 233 8.25 23.02 -22.52
CA THR A 233 7.81 23.59 -23.79
C THR A 233 6.35 23.22 -24.04
N VAL A 234 5.51 24.21 -24.38
CA VAL A 234 4.13 23.93 -24.80
C VAL A 234 4.15 23.22 -26.15
N VAL A 235 3.50 22.06 -26.23
CA VAL A 235 3.44 21.24 -27.45
C VAL A 235 2.03 21.19 -28.05
N GLU A 236 1.00 21.46 -27.25
CA GLU A 236 -0.40 21.50 -27.70
C GLU A 236 -1.20 22.48 -26.82
N ASN A 237 -2.05 23.30 -27.44
CA ASN A 237 -2.89 24.30 -26.77
C ASN A 237 -4.36 24.27 -27.22
N GLU A 238 -4.72 23.40 -28.17
CA GLU A 238 -6.11 23.20 -28.60
C GLU A 238 -6.84 22.28 -27.61
N ASP A 239 -7.19 22.82 -26.43
CA ASP A 239 -7.89 22.07 -25.40
C ASP A 239 -9.27 21.58 -25.89
N PRO A 240 -9.51 20.26 -25.97
CA PRO A 240 -10.78 19.71 -26.47
C PRO A 240 -11.98 20.07 -25.60
N ASN A 241 -11.77 20.37 -24.31
CA ASN A 241 -12.84 20.80 -23.41
C ASN A 241 -12.95 22.33 -23.33
N THR A 242 -12.13 23.07 -24.09
CA THR A 242 -12.14 24.54 -24.13
C THR A 242 -11.95 25.22 -22.76
N GLN A 243 -11.21 24.58 -21.85
CA GLN A 243 -10.94 25.09 -20.48
C GLN A 243 -9.64 25.90 -20.39
N GLY A 244 -8.97 26.16 -21.52
CA GLY A 244 -7.71 26.89 -21.56
C GLY A 244 -6.52 26.11 -21.00
N ARG A 245 -6.57 24.77 -21.05
CA ARG A 245 -5.46 23.89 -20.65
C ARG A 245 -4.44 23.76 -21.77
N VAL A 246 -3.22 23.35 -21.42
CA VAL A 246 -2.15 23.08 -22.39
C VAL A 246 -1.51 21.72 -22.10
N LYS A 247 -0.95 21.07 -23.14
CA LYS A 247 0.03 20.00 -22.94
C LYS A 247 1.43 20.55 -23.09
N VAL A 248 2.32 20.08 -22.23
CA VAL A 248 3.72 20.49 -22.23
C VAL A 248 4.62 19.27 -22.33
N ARG A 249 5.84 19.50 -22.80
CA ARG A 249 6.94 18.53 -22.74
C ARG A 249 8.01 19.08 -21.81
N PHE A 250 8.23 18.38 -20.70
CA PHE A 250 9.32 18.71 -19.77
C PHE A 250 10.67 18.35 -20.38
N LEU A 251 11.75 18.99 -19.89
CA LEU A 251 13.10 18.79 -20.44
C LEU A 251 13.63 17.35 -20.32
N TRP A 252 13.09 16.56 -19.38
CA TRP A 252 13.46 15.17 -19.17
C TRP A 252 12.59 14.17 -19.94
N MET A 253 11.55 14.64 -20.64
CA MET A 253 10.69 13.80 -21.47
C MET A 253 11.30 13.58 -22.85
N SER A 254 11.00 12.43 -23.48
CA SER A 254 11.39 12.16 -24.87
C SER A 254 10.57 13.00 -25.85
N GLU A 255 11.06 13.20 -27.07
CA GLU A 255 10.42 14.10 -28.05
C GLU A 255 8.98 13.69 -28.42
N ASP A 256 8.70 12.39 -28.40
CA ASP A 256 7.40 11.77 -28.68
C ASP A 256 6.43 11.76 -27.49
N GLN A 257 6.86 12.26 -26.33
CA GLN A 257 6.08 12.29 -25.10
C GLN A 257 5.53 13.69 -24.80
N SER A 258 4.38 13.72 -24.12
CA SER A 258 3.77 14.94 -23.60
C SER A 258 3.09 14.67 -22.25
N SER A 259 2.85 15.73 -21.48
CA SER A 259 2.00 15.68 -20.29
C SER A 259 0.54 15.36 -20.62
N ASN A 260 -0.26 15.14 -19.57
CA ASN A 260 -1.71 15.36 -19.64
C ASN A 260 -2.04 16.86 -19.83
N TRP A 261 -3.32 17.18 -19.99
CA TRP A 261 -3.79 18.56 -20.01
C TRP A 261 -3.56 19.24 -18.65
N ILE A 262 -2.76 20.30 -18.64
CA ILE A 262 -2.41 21.07 -17.43
C ILE A 262 -3.19 22.38 -17.42
N ARG A 263 -3.79 22.71 -16.27
CA ARG A 263 -4.45 24.01 -16.05
C ARG A 263 -3.42 25.14 -16.00
N VAL A 264 -3.74 26.25 -16.67
CA VAL A 264 -2.90 27.45 -16.68
C VAL A 264 -3.45 28.46 -15.68
N GLN A 265 -2.59 28.96 -14.80
CA GLN A 265 -2.95 30.07 -13.92
C GLN A 265 -3.01 31.37 -14.74
N ALA A 266 -4.18 32.03 -14.76
CA ALA A 266 -4.38 33.31 -15.42
C ALA A 266 -4.43 34.46 -14.41
N GLN A 267 -4.19 35.69 -14.87
CA GLN A 267 -4.23 36.90 -14.03
C GLN A 267 -5.65 37.24 -13.54
N ASN A 268 -6.67 36.87 -14.31
CA ASN A 268 -8.07 37.03 -13.95
C ASN A 268 -8.86 35.81 -14.43
N VAL A 269 -9.67 35.24 -13.54
CA VAL A 269 -10.56 34.10 -13.79
C VAL A 269 -11.90 34.41 -13.14
N GLY A 270 -12.96 34.50 -13.93
CA GLY A 270 -14.31 34.80 -13.44
C GLY A 270 -15.37 34.50 -14.49
N LEU A 271 -16.61 34.34 -14.04
CA LEU A 271 -17.75 34.28 -14.94
C LEU A 271 -17.91 35.66 -15.57
N LEU A 272 -18.01 35.72 -16.90
CA LEU A 272 -18.47 36.93 -17.58
C LEU A 272 -19.92 37.15 -17.15
N GLU A 273 -20.15 38.03 -16.17
CA GLU A 273 -21.47 38.61 -15.96
C GLU A 273 -21.82 39.41 -17.23
N ARG A 274 -22.90 39.00 -17.89
CA ARG A 274 -23.53 39.76 -18.98
C ARG A 274 -24.69 40.57 -18.44
#